data_AF-A0A9P0H0A7-F1
#
_entry.id   AF-A0A9P0H0A7-F1
#
_cell.length_a   1.000
_cell.length_b   1.000
_cell.length_c   1.000
_cell.angle_alpha   90.00
_cell.angle_beta   90.00
_cell.angle_gamma   90.00
#
_symmetry.space_group_name_H-M   'P 1'
#
loop_
_entity.id
_entity.type
_entity.pdbx_description
1 polymer ?
#
loop_
_entity_poly.entity_id
_entity_poly.type
_entity_poly.pdbx_seq_one_letter_code
_entity_poly.pdbx_strand_id
1 'polypeptide(L)'
;MSMETFKKKIIKISNPIDMTSLEIYFTLIRYLQVDGVIIPTTKCICAYIYKVTCMEHSNQKSQTMAILILLVTIVSCVLARPSSKNVEPVEITVYYETLCPKCENFFPKQLLPLYTDTDYDFASLISKIELVPYGQVAPLNMSKWLDIWCQHGRSECDGNKLHACAIKYIPDTLTTLNYISCLANETLSKHFEMLEHKYPIDKCQNELPAGIYQKIINCYKSDEGWELFDDNAEKTHQFEKRFFPYVTFNGKRDDDVAKDAVENLKKTFIKVTGIDKDSSF
;
A
#
# COMPACT_ATOMS: atom_id res chain seq x y z
N MET A 1 -10.69 -28.27 -16.63
CA MET A 1 -12.11 -28.69 -16.76
C MET A 1 -12.51 -28.51 -18.22
N SER A 2 -12.89 -29.56 -18.95
CA SER A 2 -13.04 -29.50 -20.41
C SER A 2 -14.37 -28.86 -20.85
N MET A 3 -14.35 -28.27 -22.05
CA MET A 3 -15.46 -27.55 -22.69
C MET A 3 -16.74 -28.40 -22.88
N GLU A 4 -16.62 -29.73 -22.81
CA GLU A 4 -17.73 -30.67 -22.88
C GLU A 4 -18.55 -30.72 -21.58
N THR A 5 -17.92 -30.52 -20.42
CA THR A 5 -18.64 -30.50 -19.13
C THR A 5 -19.54 -29.27 -19.02
N PHE A 6 -19.16 -28.17 -19.66
CA PHE A 6 -19.92 -26.91 -19.70
C PHE A 6 -21.18 -27.03 -20.57
N LYS A 7 -21.08 -27.69 -21.74
CA LYS A 7 -22.22 -27.92 -22.65
C LYS A 7 -23.33 -28.76 -22.00
N LYS A 8 -22.98 -29.79 -21.22
CA LYS A 8 -23.97 -30.65 -20.55
C LYS A 8 -24.78 -29.97 -19.45
N LYS A 9 -24.24 -28.91 -18.81
CA LYS A 9 -24.94 -28.19 -17.73
C LYS A 9 -25.97 -27.19 -18.28
N ILE A 10 -25.71 -26.61 -19.46
CA ILE A 10 -26.61 -25.64 -20.12
C ILE A 10 -27.85 -26.32 -20.72
N ILE A 11 -27.72 -27.55 -21.23
CA ILE A 11 -28.82 -28.27 -21.89
C ILE A 11 -29.96 -28.64 -20.92
N LYS A 12 -29.74 -28.62 -19.60
CA LYS A 12 -30.77 -29.01 -18.62
C LYS A 12 -31.80 -27.91 -18.27
N ILE A 13 -31.69 -26.71 -18.85
CA ILE A 13 -32.63 -25.59 -18.64
C ILE A 13 -33.47 -25.37 -19.91
N SER A 14 -34.00 -26.45 -20.49
CA SER A 14 -34.90 -26.40 -21.64
C SER A 14 -36.27 -26.97 -21.26
N ASN A 15 -37.08 -26.15 -20.60
CA ASN A 15 -38.53 -26.18 -20.75
C ASN A 15 -38.99 -24.74 -21.03
N PRO A 16 -40.02 -24.53 -21.87
CA PRO A 16 -40.41 -23.20 -22.33
C PRO A 16 -40.95 -22.38 -21.16
N ILE A 17 -40.23 -21.31 -20.81
CA ILE A 17 -40.74 -20.31 -19.86
C ILE A 17 -41.55 -19.32 -20.68
N ASP A 18 -42.83 -19.22 -20.32
CA ASP A 18 -43.80 -18.29 -20.88
C ASP A 18 -43.35 -16.82 -20.71
N MET A 19 -43.53 -16.04 -21.77
CA MET A 19 -43.03 -14.67 -21.96
C MET A 19 -43.93 -13.65 -21.27
N THR A 20 -44.12 -13.78 -19.96
CA THR A 20 -44.83 -12.79 -19.14
C THR A 20 -44.10 -12.53 -17.83
N SER A 21 -42.99 -11.78 -17.88
CA SER A 21 -42.56 -10.91 -16.77
C SER A 21 -41.20 -10.24 -17.06
N LEU A 22 -41.25 -8.92 -17.29
CA LEU A 22 -40.09 -8.02 -17.26
C LEU A 22 -39.40 -8.01 -15.87
N GLU A 23 -40.05 -8.58 -14.83
CA GLU A 23 -39.56 -8.61 -13.44
C GLU A 23 -38.45 -9.65 -13.17
N ILE A 24 -38.34 -10.72 -13.98
CA ILE A 24 -37.24 -11.68 -13.86
C ILE A 24 -35.91 -11.05 -14.33
N TYR A 25 -35.96 -10.10 -15.27
CA TYR A 25 -34.78 -9.45 -15.85
C TYR A 25 -34.03 -8.59 -14.82
N PHE A 26 -34.75 -7.92 -13.91
CA PHE A 26 -34.13 -7.18 -12.80
C PHE A 26 -33.62 -8.10 -11.68
N THR A 27 -34.20 -9.29 -11.54
CA THR A 27 -33.77 -10.28 -10.53
C THR A 27 -32.46 -10.99 -10.96
N LEU A 28 -32.26 -11.23 -12.25
CA LEU A 28 -31.03 -11.87 -12.78
C LEU A 28 -29.78 -10.99 -12.69
N ILE A 29 -29.92 -9.65 -12.72
CA ILE A 29 -28.79 -8.72 -12.50
C ILE A 29 -28.26 -8.83 -11.05
N ARG A 30 -29.09 -9.25 -10.09
CA ARG A 30 -28.67 -9.48 -8.70
C ARG A 30 -28.05 -10.85 -8.43
N TYR A 31 -28.22 -11.83 -9.32
CA TYR A 31 -27.83 -13.23 -9.06
C TYR A 31 -26.57 -13.72 -9.81
N LEU A 32 -25.92 -12.89 -10.63
CA LEU A 32 -24.65 -13.25 -11.28
C LEU A 32 -23.42 -13.05 -10.38
N GLN A 33 -23.56 -13.34 -9.09
CA GLN A 33 -22.44 -13.67 -8.20
C GLN A 33 -22.25 -15.19 -8.26
N VAL A 34 -21.32 -15.65 -9.11
CA VAL A 34 -20.84 -17.03 -9.09
C VAL A 34 -19.35 -16.97 -8.76
N ASP A 35 -18.99 -17.53 -7.61
CA ASP A 35 -17.63 -17.83 -7.18
C ASP A 35 -16.63 -16.66 -7.19
N GLY A 36 -17.05 -15.48 -6.73
CA GLY A 36 -16.12 -14.38 -6.40
C GLY A 36 -15.37 -13.74 -7.57
N VAL A 37 -15.73 -14.04 -8.82
CA VAL A 37 -15.13 -13.42 -10.01
C VAL A 37 -16.10 -12.42 -10.62
N ILE A 38 -15.74 -11.13 -10.57
CA ILE A 38 -16.42 -10.09 -11.36
C ILE A 38 -16.10 -10.37 -12.84
N ILE A 39 -17.12 -10.80 -13.59
CA ILE A 39 -17.02 -10.97 -15.03
C ILE A 39 -16.95 -9.57 -15.64
N PRO A 40 -15.87 -9.19 -16.35
CA PRO A 40 -15.78 -7.88 -16.99
C PRO A 40 -16.94 -7.72 -17.97
N THR A 41 -17.49 -6.51 -18.06
CA THR A 41 -18.63 -6.15 -18.94
C THR A 41 -18.48 -6.68 -20.38
N THR A 42 -17.25 -6.85 -20.86
CA THR A 42 -16.91 -7.45 -22.15
C THR A 42 -17.34 -8.92 -22.33
N LYS A 43 -17.35 -9.74 -21.27
CA LYS A 43 -17.83 -11.14 -21.32
C LYS A 43 -19.36 -11.24 -21.31
N CYS A 44 -20.06 -10.33 -20.63
CA CYS A 44 -21.53 -10.24 -20.68
C CYS A 44 -22.01 -9.82 -22.07
N ILE A 45 -21.30 -8.87 -22.69
CA ILE A 45 -21.58 -8.43 -24.07
C ILE A 45 -21.36 -9.59 -25.05
N CYS A 46 -20.26 -10.35 -24.94
CA CYS A 46 -19.99 -11.50 -25.80
C CYS A 46 -21.03 -12.63 -25.67
N ALA A 47 -21.49 -12.96 -24.45
CA ALA A 47 -22.50 -14.00 -24.23
C ALA A 47 -23.90 -13.60 -24.76
N TYR A 48 -24.24 -12.31 -24.67
CA TYR A 48 -25.49 -11.77 -25.20
C TYR A 48 -25.48 -11.70 -26.74
N ILE A 49 -24.38 -11.23 -27.34
CA ILE A 49 -24.18 -11.22 -28.79
C ILE A 49 -24.29 -12.64 -29.35
N TYR A 50 -23.65 -13.63 -28.73
CA TYR A 50 -23.70 -15.03 -29.16
C TYR A 50 -25.13 -15.59 -29.18
N LYS A 51 -25.97 -15.21 -28.20
CA LYS A 51 -27.37 -15.66 -28.11
C LYS A 51 -28.26 -15.00 -29.16
N VAL A 52 -28.01 -13.73 -29.49
CA VAL A 52 -28.74 -12.99 -30.55
C VAL A 52 -28.37 -13.51 -31.94
N THR A 53 -27.09 -13.84 -32.19
CA THR A 53 -26.65 -14.38 -33.49
C THR A 53 -27.10 -15.81 -33.76
N CYS A 54 -27.44 -16.58 -32.71
CA CYS A 54 -27.87 -17.98 -32.84
C CYS A 54 -29.40 -18.17 -32.88
N MET A 55 -30.22 -17.11 -32.92
CA MET A 55 -31.66 -17.24 -33.15
C MET A 55 -31.93 -17.48 -34.65
N GLU A 56 -31.78 -18.73 -35.08
CA GLU A 56 -32.27 -19.20 -36.38
C GLU A 56 -33.81 -19.04 -36.43
N HIS A 57 -34.29 -18.41 -37.50
CA HIS A 57 -35.69 -18.25 -37.88
C HIS A 57 -36.62 -17.44 -36.94
N SER A 58 -36.52 -16.11 -36.94
CA SER A 58 -37.67 -15.29 -36.56
C SER A 58 -37.84 -14.02 -37.41
N ASN A 59 -39.12 -13.71 -37.63
CA ASN A 59 -39.75 -12.60 -38.37
C ASN A 59 -38.92 -11.30 -38.42
N GLN A 60 -38.97 -10.54 -39.52
CA GLN A 60 -38.23 -9.28 -39.76
C GLN A 60 -38.40 -8.23 -38.65
N LYS A 61 -39.53 -8.26 -37.93
CA LYS A 61 -39.79 -7.44 -36.72
C LYS A 61 -38.91 -7.83 -35.52
N SER A 62 -38.57 -9.11 -35.37
CA SER A 62 -37.70 -9.63 -34.30
C SER A 62 -36.24 -9.21 -34.51
N GLN A 63 -35.76 -9.27 -35.75
CA GLN A 63 -34.39 -8.85 -36.11
C GLN A 63 -34.16 -7.34 -35.91
N THR A 64 -35.14 -6.52 -36.28
CA THR A 64 -35.08 -5.06 -36.07
C THR A 64 -35.08 -4.68 -34.60
N MET A 65 -35.86 -5.36 -33.76
CA MET A 65 -35.85 -5.16 -32.31
C MET A 65 -34.53 -5.57 -31.67
N ALA A 66 -33.91 -6.67 -32.10
CA ALA A 66 -32.61 -7.11 -31.60
C ALA A 66 -31.49 -6.11 -31.94
N ILE A 67 -31.49 -5.55 -33.14
CA ILE A 67 -30.54 -4.51 -33.56
C ILE A 67 -30.72 -3.24 -32.72
N LEU A 68 -31.96 -2.81 -32.49
CA LEU A 68 -32.26 -1.65 -31.64
C LEU A 68 -31.73 -1.82 -30.20
N ILE A 69 -31.92 -3.01 -29.61
CA ILE A 69 -31.41 -3.31 -28.27
C ILE A 69 -29.87 -3.29 -28.25
N LEU A 70 -29.21 -3.86 -29.28
CA LEU A 70 -27.75 -3.82 -29.40
C LEU A 70 -27.22 -2.39 -29.52
N LEU A 71 -27.89 -1.54 -30.30
CA LEU A 71 -27.51 -0.14 -30.43
C LEU A 71 -27.68 0.61 -29.11
N VAL A 72 -28.78 0.37 -28.38
CA VAL A 72 -29.02 0.99 -27.07
C VAL A 72 -28.00 0.53 -26.04
N THR A 73 -27.60 -0.75 -26.02
CA THR A 73 -26.59 -1.25 -25.09
C THR A 73 -25.19 -0.71 -25.41
N ILE A 74 -24.81 -0.62 -26.69
CA ILE A 74 -23.56 0.02 -27.11
C ILE A 74 -23.56 1.49 -26.71
N VAL A 75 -24.63 2.23 -26.99
CA VAL A 75 -24.75 3.64 -26.59
C VAL A 75 -24.70 3.79 -25.07
N SER A 76 -25.34 2.89 -24.31
CA SER A 76 -25.30 2.91 -22.85
C SER A 76 -23.90 2.60 -22.29
N CYS A 77 -23.16 1.67 -22.91
CA CYS A 77 -21.77 1.38 -22.57
C CYS A 77 -20.81 2.52 -22.95
N VAL A 78 -21.04 3.20 -24.08
CA VAL A 78 -20.23 4.34 -24.52
C VAL A 78 -20.52 5.58 -23.66
N LEU A 79 -21.76 5.74 -23.19
CA LEU A 79 -22.15 6.83 -22.28
C LEU A 79 -21.85 6.52 -20.81
N ALA A 80 -21.64 5.26 -20.45
CA ALA A 80 -21.13 4.87 -19.15
C ALA A 80 -19.67 5.32 -19.02
N ARG A 81 -19.48 6.58 -18.62
CA ARG A 81 -18.17 7.05 -18.18
C ARG A 81 -17.77 6.21 -16.96
N PRO A 82 -16.64 5.46 -16.99
CA PRO A 82 -16.07 4.99 -15.75
C PRO A 82 -15.82 6.23 -14.89
N SER A 83 -16.49 6.31 -13.75
CA SER A 83 -16.16 7.28 -12.73
C SER A 83 -14.85 6.83 -12.10
N SER A 84 -13.73 6.99 -12.81
CA SER A 84 -12.42 6.90 -12.17
C SER A 84 -12.37 8.09 -11.22
N LYS A 85 -12.65 7.86 -9.94
CA LYS A 85 -12.16 8.78 -8.91
C LYS A 85 -10.65 8.82 -9.12
N ASN A 86 -10.13 9.93 -9.62
CA ASN A 86 -8.69 10.16 -9.61
C ASN A 86 -8.31 10.24 -8.14
N VAL A 87 -7.77 9.14 -7.61
CA VAL A 87 -7.24 9.10 -6.25
C VAL A 87 -5.92 9.86 -6.29
N GLU A 88 -5.84 10.98 -5.59
CA GLU A 88 -4.59 11.73 -5.49
C GLU A 88 -3.58 10.92 -4.68
N PRO A 89 -2.36 10.71 -5.20
CA PRO A 89 -1.32 10.01 -4.45
C PRO A 89 -0.98 10.71 -3.14
N VAL A 90 -0.81 9.93 -2.08
CA VAL A 90 -0.67 10.41 -0.69
C VAL A 90 0.79 10.34 -0.25
N GLU A 91 1.27 11.38 0.41
CA GLU A 91 2.57 11.35 1.08
C GLU A 91 2.44 10.64 2.43
N ILE A 92 3.38 9.75 2.74
CA ILE A 92 3.51 9.10 4.05
C ILE A 92 4.79 9.60 4.71
N THR A 93 4.67 10.16 5.91
CA THR A 93 5.85 10.46 6.76
C THR A 93 5.83 9.61 8.00
N VAL A 94 6.95 8.95 8.31
CA VAL A 94 7.10 8.08 9.47
C VAL A 94 8.18 8.64 10.37
N TYR A 95 7.79 9.03 11.57
CA TYR A 95 8.71 9.49 12.62
C TYR A 95 8.91 8.35 13.60
N TYR A 96 10.16 8.01 13.89
CA TYR A 96 10.45 6.76 14.60
C TYR A 96 11.79 6.79 15.34
N GLU A 97 11.95 5.75 16.15
CA GLU A 97 13.12 5.43 16.98
C GLU A 97 13.66 4.08 16.53
N THR A 98 14.96 3.97 16.25
CA THR A 98 15.51 2.71 15.72
C THR A 98 15.48 1.53 16.68
N LEU A 99 15.37 1.78 18.00
CA LEU A 99 15.25 0.72 18.99
C LEU A 99 13.88 0.65 19.64
N CYS A 100 12.89 1.46 19.27
CA CYS A 100 11.54 1.31 19.80
C CYS A 100 10.89 0.02 19.25
N PRO A 101 10.42 -0.92 20.11
CA PRO A 101 9.89 -2.21 19.62
C PRO A 101 8.72 -2.09 18.64
N LYS A 102 7.86 -1.06 18.79
CA LYS A 102 6.79 -0.80 17.81
C LYS A 102 7.35 -0.27 16.50
N CYS A 103 8.39 0.56 16.53
CA CYS A 103 9.06 1.07 15.33
C CYS A 103 9.78 -0.05 14.57
N GLU A 104 10.53 -0.90 15.28
CA GLU A 104 11.24 -2.04 14.69
C GLU A 104 10.26 -3.00 13.99
N ASN A 105 9.09 -3.24 14.58
CA ASN A 105 8.06 -4.06 13.94
C ASN A 105 7.40 -3.37 12.73
N PHE A 106 7.25 -2.05 12.77
CA PHE A 106 6.48 -1.30 11.78
C PHE A 106 7.05 -1.43 10.35
N PHE A 107 8.37 -1.35 10.19
CA PHE A 107 8.99 -1.45 8.86
C PHE A 107 8.75 -2.80 8.17
N PRO A 108 9.23 -3.94 8.72
CA PRO A 108 9.07 -5.24 8.08
C PRO A 108 7.63 -5.75 8.05
N LYS A 109 6.75 -5.31 8.98
CA LYS A 109 5.39 -5.86 9.11
C LYS A 109 4.27 -4.98 8.56
N GLN A 110 4.52 -3.68 8.37
CA GLN A 110 3.48 -2.73 7.92
C GLN A 110 3.93 -1.96 6.67
N LEU A 111 5.01 -1.18 6.76
CA LEU A 111 5.38 -0.23 5.69
C LEU A 111 5.93 -0.92 4.44
N LEU A 112 6.88 -1.85 4.59
CA LEU A 112 7.42 -2.58 3.45
C LEU A 112 6.33 -3.42 2.76
N PRO A 113 5.51 -4.23 3.48
CA PRO A 113 4.42 -4.97 2.86
C PRO A 113 3.38 -4.10 2.14
N LEU A 114 3.08 -2.89 2.67
CA LEU A 114 2.21 -1.95 1.98
C LEU A 114 2.83 -1.52 0.64
N TYR A 115 4.11 -1.14 0.65
CA TYR A 115 4.79 -0.62 -0.54
C TYR A 115 5.02 -1.69 -1.60
N THR A 116 5.15 -2.96 -1.21
CA THR A 116 5.36 -4.10 -2.14
C THR A 116 4.09 -4.88 -2.44
N ASP A 117 2.91 -4.35 -2.09
CA ASP A 117 1.62 -5.02 -2.34
C ASP A 117 1.34 -5.09 -3.85
N THR A 118 1.28 -6.31 -4.39
CA THR A 118 1.01 -6.55 -5.81
C THR A 118 -0.47 -6.74 -6.12
N ASP A 119 -1.33 -6.87 -5.11
CA ASP A 119 -2.76 -7.10 -5.30
C ASP A 119 -3.51 -5.79 -5.60
N TYR A 120 -3.03 -4.68 -5.02
CA TYR A 120 -3.67 -3.36 -5.10
C TYR A 120 -2.75 -2.23 -5.59
N ASP A 121 -1.47 -2.52 -5.86
CA ASP A 121 -0.45 -1.55 -6.30
C ASP A 121 -0.47 -0.25 -5.47
N PHE A 122 -0.41 -0.37 -4.16
CA PHE A 122 -0.42 0.80 -3.26
C PHE A 122 0.77 1.73 -3.50
N ALA A 123 1.88 1.23 -4.04
CA ALA A 123 3.03 2.07 -4.41
C ALA A 123 2.64 3.19 -5.38
N SER A 124 1.77 2.91 -6.36
CA SER A 124 1.28 3.92 -7.32
C SER A 124 0.46 5.05 -6.67
N LEU A 125 -0.08 4.79 -5.48
CA LEU A 125 -0.90 5.70 -4.69
C LEU A 125 -0.09 6.46 -3.63
N ILE A 126 1.22 6.23 -3.55
CA ILE A 126 2.12 6.91 -2.63
C ILE A 126 2.96 7.91 -3.41
N SER A 127 2.77 9.21 -3.15
CA SER A 127 3.55 10.25 -3.83
C SER A 127 5.00 10.32 -3.32
N LYS A 128 5.19 10.07 -2.03
CA LYS A 128 6.48 10.15 -1.33
C LYS A 128 6.41 9.37 -0.01
N ILE A 129 7.50 8.71 0.35
CA ILE A 129 7.75 8.21 1.69
C ILE A 129 8.88 9.02 2.30
N GLU A 130 8.59 9.73 3.39
CA GLU A 130 9.61 10.41 4.19
C GLU A 130 9.82 9.67 5.51
N LEU A 131 11.07 9.36 5.82
CA LEU A 131 11.47 8.63 7.02
C LEU A 131 12.28 9.58 7.90
N VAL A 132 11.88 9.70 9.16
CA VAL A 132 12.46 10.65 10.13
C VAL A 132 12.92 9.88 11.38
N PRO A 133 14.14 9.28 11.35
CA PRO A 133 14.75 8.64 12.51
C PRO A 133 15.28 9.70 13.49
N TYR A 134 14.64 9.81 14.66
CA TYR A 134 15.10 10.70 15.73
C TYR A 134 14.51 10.26 17.07
N GLY A 135 13.19 10.33 17.20
CA GLY A 135 12.50 9.87 18.41
C GLY A 135 12.50 10.84 19.57
N GLN A 136 12.45 10.28 20.78
CA GLN A 136 12.63 11.01 22.02
C GLN A 136 14.12 11.12 22.37
N VAL A 137 14.65 12.33 22.14
CA VAL A 137 16.06 12.67 22.36
C VAL A 137 16.14 13.88 23.30
N ALA A 138 17.09 13.86 24.23
CA ALA A 138 17.39 14.99 25.09
C ALA A 138 18.89 15.31 25.08
N PRO A 139 19.29 16.60 25.05
CA PRO A 139 20.69 16.97 25.22
C PRO A 139 21.13 16.69 26.67
N LEU A 140 22.23 15.96 26.86
CA LEU A 140 22.88 15.81 28.17
C LEU A 140 23.79 17.02 28.47
N ASN A 141 24.36 17.64 27.44
CA ASN A 141 25.04 18.94 27.49
C ASN A 141 24.82 19.69 26.17
N MET A 142 24.48 20.98 26.22
CA MET A 142 24.15 21.81 25.05
C MET A 142 25.33 22.08 24.09
N SER A 143 26.52 21.52 24.34
CA SER A 143 27.77 21.91 23.67
C SER A 143 28.46 20.81 22.85
N LYS A 144 28.04 19.53 22.89
CA LYS A 144 28.69 18.45 22.11
C LYS A 144 27.73 17.31 21.71
N TRP A 145 27.81 16.86 20.45
CA TRP A 145 27.12 15.66 19.91
C TRP A 145 27.41 14.34 20.64
N LEU A 146 28.54 14.29 21.37
CA LEU A 146 28.88 13.15 22.23
C LEU A 146 27.97 13.02 23.47
N ASP A 147 27.28 14.08 23.85
CA ASP A 147 26.46 14.15 25.06
C ASP A 147 24.96 14.20 24.67
N ILE A 148 24.52 13.28 23.81
CA ILE A 148 23.10 13.09 23.46
C ILE A 148 22.58 11.85 24.14
N TRP A 149 21.40 11.97 24.75
CA TRP A 149 20.62 10.85 25.28
C TRP A 149 19.43 10.56 24.38
N CYS A 150 19.31 9.32 23.95
CA CYS A 150 18.09 8.77 23.37
C CYS A 150 17.42 7.84 24.38
N GLN A 151 16.10 7.69 24.31
CA GLN A 151 15.30 6.92 25.28
C GLN A 151 15.83 5.50 25.48
N HIS A 152 16.26 4.83 24.41
CA HIS A 152 16.79 3.47 24.45
C HIS A 152 18.33 3.44 24.44
N GLY A 153 18.97 4.47 24.99
CA GLY A 153 20.42 4.54 25.18
C GLY A 153 21.19 4.94 23.91
N ARG A 154 22.53 4.89 24.00
CA ARG A 154 23.39 5.42 22.93
C ARG A 154 23.26 4.67 21.60
N SER A 155 22.99 3.37 21.67
CA SER A 155 22.80 2.51 20.51
C SER A 155 21.64 2.96 19.63
N GLU A 156 20.58 3.51 20.22
CA GLU A 156 19.49 4.13 19.47
C GLU A 156 19.94 5.39 18.73
N CYS A 157 20.71 6.27 19.36
CA CYS A 157 21.22 7.46 18.68
C CYS A 157 22.12 7.08 17.49
N ASP A 158 22.98 6.06 17.67
CA ASP A 158 23.83 5.53 16.62
C ASP A 158 23.00 4.92 15.47
N GLY A 159 21.93 4.19 15.80
CA GLY A 159 20.97 3.66 14.82
C GLY A 159 20.24 4.75 14.05
N ASN A 160 19.70 5.75 14.75
CA ASN A 160 19.01 6.89 14.15
C ASN A 160 19.95 7.64 13.18
N LYS A 161 21.20 7.87 13.59
CA LYS A 161 22.25 8.47 12.74
C LYS A 161 22.53 7.64 11.50
N LEU A 162 22.68 6.31 11.65
CA LEU A 162 22.91 5.40 10.52
C LEU A 162 21.74 5.44 9.53
N HIS A 163 20.50 5.38 10.04
CA HIS A 163 19.30 5.45 9.22
C HIS A 163 19.20 6.78 8.47
N ALA A 164 19.54 7.90 9.10
CA ALA A 164 19.58 9.21 8.44
C ALA A 164 20.56 9.23 7.26
N CYS A 165 21.76 8.67 7.44
CA CYS A 165 22.72 8.49 6.35
C CYS A 165 22.22 7.53 5.26
N ALA A 166 21.57 6.43 5.64
CA ALA A 166 20.99 5.49 4.68
C ALA A 166 19.94 6.15 3.79
N ILE A 167 19.02 6.91 4.38
CA ILE A 167 17.97 7.66 3.67
C ILE A 167 18.57 8.67 2.69
N LYS A 168 19.70 9.31 3.03
CA LYS A 168 20.39 10.25 2.13
C LYS A 168 21.05 9.57 0.93
N TYR A 169 21.68 8.42 1.14
CA TYR A 169 22.60 7.83 0.16
C TYR A 169 22.03 6.66 -0.65
N ILE A 170 20.93 6.05 -0.19
CA ILE A 170 20.23 5.02 -0.96
C ILE A 170 19.34 5.71 -2.01
N PRO A 171 19.41 5.31 -3.29
CA PRO A 171 18.83 6.08 -4.39
C PRO A 171 17.31 5.93 -4.52
N ASP A 172 16.72 4.85 -3.99
CA ASP A 172 15.31 4.54 -4.18
C ASP A 172 14.63 4.06 -2.89
N THR A 173 13.31 4.24 -2.87
CA THR A 173 12.46 3.92 -1.73
C THR A 173 12.46 2.44 -1.39
N LEU A 174 12.40 1.55 -2.39
CA LEU A 174 12.31 0.11 -2.12
C LEU A 174 13.56 -0.41 -1.44
N THR A 175 14.74 -0.07 -1.97
CA THR A 175 16.02 -0.42 -1.35
C THR A 175 16.17 0.21 0.04
N THR A 176 15.70 1.44 0.24
CA THR A 176 15.72 2.10 1.56
C THR A 176 14.87 1.31 2.56
N LEU A 177 13.65 0.94 2.17
CA LEU A 177 12.74 0.17 3.02
C LEU A 177 13.26 -1.23 3.31
N ASN A 178 13.88 -1.91 2.34
CA ASN A 178 14.50 -3.22 2.55
C ASN A 178 15.66 -3.14 3.54
N TYR A 179 16.57 -2.18 3.35
CA TYR A 179 17.72 -2.00 4.24
C TYR A 179 17.29 -1.69 5.69
N ILE A 180 16.36 -0.73 5.86
CA ILE A 180 15.83 -0.37 7.18
C ILE A 180 15.04 -1.54 7.81
N SER A 181 14.24 -2.27 7.02
CA SER A 181 13.49 -3.43 7.52
C SER A 181 14.42 -4.57 7.95
N CYS A 182 15.53 -4.77 7.24
CA CYS A 182 16.56 -5.74 7.63
C CYS A 182 17.21 -5.33 8.96
N LEU A 183 17.65 -4.07 9.11
CA LEU A 183 18.25 -3.59 10.36
C LEU A 183 17.28 -3.70 11.54
N ALA A 184 16.01 -3.34 11.32
CA ALA A 184 14.95 -3.47 12.32
C ALA A 184 14.74 -4.93 12.77
N ASN A 185 14.84 -5.91 11.85
CA ASN A 185 14.76 -7.34 12.21
C ASN A 185 15.99 -7.80 13.01
N GLU A 186 17.19 -7.28 12.72
CA GLU A 186 18.41 -7.59 13.48
C GLU A 186 18.32 -7.13 14.93
N THR A 187 17.66 -5.99 15.19
CA THR A 187 17.55 -5.41 16.53
C THR A 187 16.33 -5.91 17.31
N LEU A 188 15.22 -6.24 16.64
CA LEU A 188 13.96 -6.67 17.27
C LEU A 188 14.12 -7.84 18.27
N SER A 189 14.96 -8.81 17.96
CA SER A 189 15.19 -10.00 18.81
C SER A 189 16.17 -9.76 19.96
N LYS A 190 16.87 -8.61 19.96
CA LYS A 190 17.98 -8.29 20.85
C LYS A 190 17.77 -6.98 21.61
N HIS A 191 16.55 -6.44 21.62
CA HIS A 191 16.25 -5.12 22.18
C HIS A 191 16.90 -4.86 23.56
N PHE A 192 16.82 -5.82 24.48
CA PHE A 192 17.47 -5.70 25.80
C PHE A 192 19.00 -5.73 25.75
N GLU A 193 19.60 -6.51 24.85
CA GLU A 193 21.05 -6.55 24.64
C GLU A 193 21.56 -5.24 24.02
N MET A 194 20.76 -4.62 23.14
CA MET A 194 21.11 -3.37 22.45
C MET A 194 21.22 -2.17 23.38
N LEU A 195 20.62 -2.21 24.58
CA LEU A 195 20.77 -1.17 25.59
C LEU A 195 22.21 -1.08 26.12
N GLU A 196 22.98 -2.17 26.04
CA GLU A 196 24.38 -2.28 26.49
C GLU A 196 25.38 -2.45 25.34
N HIS A 197 24.90 -2.72 24.11
CA HIS A 197 25.72 -3.07 22.95
C HIS A 197 25.55 -2.08 21.78
N LYS A 198 26.51 -2.11 20.85
CA LYS A 198 26.54 -1.23 19.67
C LYS A 198 25.48 -1.63 18.64
N TYR A 199 24.88 -0.62 17.99
CA TYR A 199 23.97 -0.81 16.85
C TYR A 199 24.63 -1.67 15.75
N PRO A 200 23.90 -2.58 15.06
CA PRO A 200 24.48 -3.52 14.09
C PRO A 200 24.80 -2.85 12.74
N ILE A 201 25.68 -1.84 12.76
CA ILE A 201 25.97 -0.97 11.61
C ILE A 201 26.55 -1.70 10.40
N ASP A 202 27.12 -2.90 10.60
CA ASP A 202 27.76 -3.73 9.57
C ASP A 202 26.83 -4.78 8.96
N LYS A 203 25.57 -4.85 9.40
CA LYS A 203 24.57 -5.77 8.86
C LYS A 203 23.83 -5.21 7.64
N CYS A 204 23.07 -6.08 6.98
CA CYS A 204 22.16 -5.74 5.88
C CYS A 204 22.82 -5.16 4.62
N GLN A 205 24.14 -5.31 4.47
CA GLN A 205 24.87 -4.82 3.28
C GLN A 205 24.40 -5.49 1.99
N ASN A 206 23.85 -6.70 2.07
CA ASN A 206 23.29 -7.44 0.95
C ASN A 206 22.03 -6.79 0.36
N GLU A 207 21.35 -5.91 1.12
CA GLU A 207 20.21 -5.13 0.62
C GLU A 207 20.65 -3.95 -0.26
N LEU A 208 21.94 -3.61 -0.25
CA LEU A 208 22.46 -2.39 -0.86
C LEU A 208 23.15 -2.67 -2.21
N PRO A 209 22.99 -1.76 -3.20
CA PRO A 209 23.82 -1.76 -4.39
C PRO A 209 25.31 -1.57 -4.06
N ALA A 210 26.18 -2.03 -4.96
CA ALA A 210 27.62 -1.90 -4.81
C ALA A 210 28.04 -0.44 -4.56
N GLY A 211 28.92 -0.22 -3.57
CA GLY A 211 29.47 1.09 -3.22
C GLY A 211 28.57 1.98 -2.37
N ILE A 212 27.29 1.67 -2.18
CA ILE A 212 26.37 2.48 -1.36
C ILE A 212 26.72 2.37 0.13
N TYR A 213 27.01 1.16 0.61
CA TYR A 213 27.38 0.94 2.01
C TYR A 213 28.55 1.83 2.46
N GLN A 214 29.58 1.99 1.63
CA GLN A 214 30.73 2.84 1.98
C GLN A 214 30.33 4.31 2.12
N LYS A 215 29.40 4.81 1.29
CA LYS A 215 28.88 6.18 1.41
C LYS A 215 28.13 6.36 2.73
N ILE A 216 27.25 5.41 3.07
CA ILE A 216 26.49 5.40 4.32
C ILE A 216 27.45 5.43 5.52
N ILE A 217 28.45 4.54 5.55
CA ILE A 217 29.39 4.46 6.68
C ILE A 217 30.32 5.68 6.77
N ASN A 218 30.71 6.28 5.64
CA ASN A 218 31.47 7.53 5.64
C ASN A 218 30.65 8.67 6.27
N CYS A 219 29.38 8.80 5.90
CA CYS A 219 28.44 9.75 6.51
C CYS A 219 28.23 9.46 8.01
N TYR A 220 28.02 8.19 8.37
CA TYR A 220 27.82 7.79 9.76
C TYR A 220 29.03 8.12 10.64
N LYS A 221 30.24 8.07 10.09
CA LYS A 221 31.48 8.39 10.82
C LYS A 221 31.86 9.88 10.80
N SER A 222 31.19 10.70 9.99
CA SER A 222 31.46 12.13 9.87
C SER A 222 30.44 12.98 10.64
N ASP A 223 30.66 14.30 10.61
CA ASP A 223 29.72 15.29 11.14
C ASP A 223 28.44 15.38 10.31
N GLU A 224 28.49 15.03 9.02
CA GLU A 224 27.32 14.98 8.14
C GLU A 224 26.20 14.10 8.71
N GLY A 225 26.53 12.94 9.29
CA GLY A 225 25.50 12.11 9.90
C GLY A 225 24.86 12.77 11.13
N TRP A 226 25.60 13.62 11.87
CA TRP A 226 25.03 14.37 13.00
C TRP A 226 24.17 15.54 12.50
N GLU A 227 24.61 16.25 11.47
CA GLU A 227 23.79 17.28 10.82
C GLU A 227 22.45 16.71 10.35
N LEU A 228 22.45 15.52 9.71
CA LEU A 228 21.21 14.85 9.30
C LEU A 228 20.36 14.38 10.49
N PHE A 229 20.99 14.02 11.61
CA PHE A 229 20.29 13.67 12.85
C PHE A 229 19.56 14.90 13.41
N ASP A 230 20.16 16.09 13.33
CA ASP A 230 19.55 17.35 13.77
C ASP A 230 18.45 17.85 12.85
N ASP A 231 18.64 17.72 11.54
CA ASP A 231 17.58 17.99 10.56
C ASP A 231 16.32 17.17 10.90
N ASN A 232 16.50 15.92 11.35
CA ASN A 232 15.40 15.07 11.81
C ASN A 232 14.84 15.50 13.17
N ALA A 233 15.64 16.13 14.05
CA ALA A 233 15.17 16.75 15.29
C ALA A 233 14.17 17.86 14.99
N GLU A 234 14.53 18.77 14.09
CA GLU A 234 13.68 19.90 13.70
C GLU A 234 12.34 19.42 13.16
N LYS A 235 12.36 18.42 12.28
CA LYS A 235 11.14 17.78 11.75
C LYS A 235 10.31 17.14 12.86
N THR A 236 10.96 16.45 13.80
CA THR A 236 10.25 15.76 14.88
C THR A 236 9.58 16.73 15.84
N HIS A 237 10.26 17.83 16.21
CA HIS A 237 9.76 18.83 17.15
C HIS A 237 8.57 19.68 16.63
N GLN A 238 8.35 19.72 15.31
CA GLN A 238 7.17 20.40 14.72
C GLN A 238 5.83 19.79 15.17
N PHE A 239 5.87 18.59 15.75
CA PHE A 239 4.73 17.91 16.31
C PHE A 239 5.04 17.63 17.77
N GLU A 240 4.28 18.16 18.73
CA GLU A 240 4.34 17.70 20.12
C GLU A 240 3.84 16.25 20.19
N LYS A 241 4.71 15.28 19.85
CA LYS A 241 4.38 13.86 19.74
C LYS A 241 4.36 13.20 21.11
N ARG A 242 3.48 12.21 21.25
CA ARG A 242 3.30 11.44 22.50
C ARG A 242 3.74 9.98 22.40
N PHE A 243 4.05 9.50 21.19
CA PHE A 243 4.43 8.10 20.95
C PHE A 243 5.17 7.94 19.61
N PHE A 244 5.92 6.84 19.49
CA PHE A 244 6.58 6.39 18.27
C PHE A 244 6.21 4.91 17.97
N PRO A 245 6.12 4.51 16.69
CA PRO A 245 6.23 5.37 15.51
C PRO A 245 4.99 6.27 15.39
N TYR A 246 5.15 7.43 14.75
CA TYR A 246 4.05 8.33 14.46
C TYR A 246 3.96 8.56 12.95
N VAL A 247 2.84 8.18 12.36
CA VAL A 247 2.62 8.24 10.91
C VAL A 247 1.72 9.42 10.58
N THR A 248 2.13 10.26 9.63
CA THR A 248 1.28 11.31 9.05
C THR A 248 1.03 11.04 7.59
N PHE A 249 -0.14 11.48 7.12
CA PHE A 249 -0.49 11.48 5.71
C PHE A 249 -0.61 12.93 5.24
N ASN A 250 0.05 13.29 4.12
CA ASN A 250 0.09 14.65 3.58
C ASN A 250 0.49 15.72 4.63
N GLY A 251 1.47 15.40 5.49
CA GLY A 251 1.98 16.30 6.53
C GLY A 251 0.99 16.66 7.64
N LYS A 252 -0.22 16.09 7.67
CA LYS A 252 -1.26 16.45 8.65
C LYS A 252 -1.08 15.69 9.97
N ARG A 253 -1.07 16.43 11.08
CA ARG A 253 -1.16 15.86 12.43
C ARG A 253 -2.57 15.35 12.70
N ASP A 254 -2.69 14.07 13.06
CA ASP A 254 -3.94 13.45 13.50
C ASP A 254 -3.59 12.23 14.38
N ASP A 255 -3.75 12.38 15.70
CA ASP A 255 -3.30 11.38 16.67
C ASP A 255 -4.10 10.07 16.57
N ASP A 256 -5.35 10.11 16.12
CA ASP A 256 -6.18 8.91 15.98
C ASP A 256 -5.82 8.17 14.70
N VAL A 257 -5.64 8.88 13.58
CA VAL A 257 -5.13 8.28 12.33
C VAL A 257 -3.72 7.72 12.52
N ALA A 258 -2.86 8.42 13.26
CA ALA A 258 -1.51 7.93 13.56
C ALA A 258 -1.56 6.61 14.36
N LYS A 259 -2.41 6.50 15.39
CA LYS A 259 -2.60 5.24 16.14
C LYS A 259 -3.15 4.13 15.26
N ASP A 260 -4.20 4.42 14.47
CA ASP A 260 -4.79 3.46 13.53
C ASP A 260 -3.73 2.94 12.54
N ALA A 261 -2.84 3.82 12.05
CA ALA A 261 -1.77 3.46 11.14
C ALA A 261 -0.71 2.55 11.78
N VAL A 262 -0.38 2.75 13.06
CA VAL A 262 0.56 1.88 13.79
C VAL A 262 -0.02 0.47 13.97
N GLU A 263 -1.32 0.37 14.26
CA GLU A 263 -1.99 -0.93 14.44
C GLU A 263 -2.24 -1.65 13.12
N ASN A 264 -2.67 -0.91 12.07
CA ASN A 264 -2.91 -1.47 10.75
C ASN A 264 -2.76 -0.40 9.66
N LEU A 265 -1.55 -0.31 9.09
CA LEU A 265 -1.22 0.71 8.10
C LEU A 265 -2.04 0.53 6.82
N LYS A 266 -2.16 -0.70 6.30
CA LYS A 266 -2.91 -0.98 5.07
C LYS A 266 -4.37 -0.55 5.17
N LYS A 267 -5.08 -0.92 6.25
CA LYS A 267 -6.47 -0.50 6.47
C LYS A 267 -6.59 1.01 6.58
N THR A 268 -5.65 1.66 7.27
CA THR A 268 -5.65 3.10 7.45
C THR A 268 -5.36 3.85 6.15
N PHE A 269 -4.41 3.37 5.36
CA PHE A 269 -4.07 3.92 4.04
C PHE A 269 -5.26 3.86 3.08
N ILE A 270 -5.98 2.73 3.04
CA ILE A 270 -7.23 2.58 2.26
C ILE A 270 -8.28 3.63 2.69
N LYS A 271 -8.46 3.83 4.01
CA LYS A 271 -9.38 4.84 4.55
C LYS A 271 -8.97 6.26 4.16
N VAL A 272 -7.68 6.58 4.23
CA VAL A 272 -7.13 7.91 3.90
C VAL A 272 -7.25 8.22 2.42
N THR A 273 -6.94 7.24 1.56
CA THR A 273 -7.03 7.37 0.10
C THR A 273 -8.48 7.33 -0.42
N GLY A 274 -9.43 6.87 0.40
CA GLY A 274 -10.84 6.77 0.01
C GLY A 274 -11.09 5.70 -1.06
N ILE A 275 -10.19 4.72 -1.16
CA ILE A 275 -10.33 3.56 -2.04
C ILE A 275 -11.31 2.60 -1.38
N ASP A 276 -12.39 2.25 -2.08
CA ASP A 276 -13.25 1.17 -1.64
C ASP A 276 -12.50 -0.16 -1.86
N LYS A 277 -12.66 -1.12 -0.95
CA LYS A 277 -12.05 -2.46 -1.09
C LYS A 277 -12.47 -3.18 -2.38
N ASP A 278 -13.58 -2.73 -2.98
CA ASP A 278 -14.16 -3.25 -4.21
C ASP A 278 -13.74 -2.44 -5.46
N SER A 279 -13.08 -1.29 -5.30
CA SER A 279 -12.42 -0.58 -6.39
C SER A 279 -11.03 -1.18 -6.62
N SER A 280 -11.01 -2.39 -7.18
CA SER A 280 -9.81 -2.93 -7.83
C SER A 280 -9.50 -2.08 -9.06
N PHE A 281 -8.29 -1.52 -9.12
CA PHE A 281 -7.70 -0.95 -10.34
C PHE A 281 -7.38 -2.06 -11.34
#